data_AF-G7CF84-F1
#
_entry.id   AF-G7CF84-F1
#
_cell.length_a   1.000
_cell.length_b   1.000
_cell.length_c   1.000
_cell.angle_alpha   90.00
_cell.angle_beta   90.00
_cell.angle_gamma   90.00
#
_symmetry.space_group_name_H-M   'P 1'
#
loop_
_entity.id
_entity.type
_entity.pdbx_description
1 polymer ?
#
loop_
_entity_poly.entity_id
_entity_poly.type
_entity_poly.pdbx_seq_one_letter_code
_entity_poly.pdbx_strand_id
1 'polypeptide(L)'
;MRVGLMFASAAALAFGLTAAGPALAVPGDPMPGCETQVFANWCDGPIREDGSWKRCLFAHGQYGGGVYTPPVQNCFIVPGPDRIPPLPLGQPPYHID
;
A
#
# COMPACT_ATOMS: atom_id res chain seq x y z
N MET A 1 -22.11 -47.20 -43.97
CA MET A 1 -21.21 -46.05 -44.28
C MET A 1 -21.27 -45.15 -43.03
N ARG A 2 -20.45 -45.38 -41.98
CA ARG A 2 -19.10 -44.81 -41.72
C ARG A 2 -19.08 -43.29 -42.03
N VAL A 3 -18.74 -42.33 -41.18
CA VAL A 3 -17.86 -42.23 -39.97
C VAL A 3 -18.14 -40.84 -39.35
N GLY A 4 -18.20 -40.69 -38.02
CA GLY A 4 -17.16 -40.02 -37.20
C GLY A 4 -17.67 -38.67 -36.67
N LEU A 5 -17.19 -38.06 -35.59
CA LEU A 5 -16.07 -38.35 -34.68
C LEU A 5 -16.31 -37.47 -33.43
N MET A 6 -16.19 -38.02 -32.22
CA MET A 6 -16.00 -37.23 -30.98
C MET A 6 -14.57 -36.70 -30.92
N PHE A 7 -14.33 -35.44 -30.56
CA PHE A 7 -13.11 -34.84 -29.96
C PHE A 7 -13.39 -33.32 -29.82
N ALA A 8 -12.95 -32.51 -28.86
CA ALA A 8 -12.15 -32.66 -27.65
C ALA A 8 -12.35 -31.37 -26.82
N SER A 9 -12.10 -31.46 -25.51
CA SER A 9 -12.02 -30.34 -24.57
C SER A 9 -11.02 -29.26 -25.00
N ALA A 10 -11.35 -27.98 -24.80
CA ALA A 10 -10.38 -26.89 -24.77
C ALA A 10 -10.68 -25.98 -23.56
N ALA A 11 -9.90 -26.18 -22.50
CA ALA A 11 -9.83 -25.27 -21.37
C ALA A 11 -9.24 -23.93 -21.83
N ALA A 12 -10.01 -22.85 -21.77
CA ALA A 12 -9.50 -21.50 -21.92
C ALA A 12 -9.22 -20.94 -20.52
N LEU A 13 -7.99 -21.15 -20.02
CA LEU A 13 -7.44 -20.39 -18.91
C LEU A 13 -7.23 -18.94 -19.39
N ALA A 14 -8.20 -18.07 -19.10
CA ALA A 14 -8.02 -16.64 -19.25
C ALA A 14 -7.10 -16.14 -18.12
N PHE A 15 -5.80 -16.01 -18.42
CA PHE A 15 -4.90 -15.19 -17.60
C PHE A 15 -5.37 -13.75 -17.70
N GLY A 16 -6.15 -13.30 -16.71
CA GLY A 16 -6.43 -11.90 -16.52
C GLY A 16 -5.14 -11.19 -16.14
N LEU A 17 -4.61 -10.38 -17.06
CA LEU A 17 -3.60 -9.39 -16.71
C LEU A 17 -4.24 -8.39 -15.74
N THR A 18 -3.95 -8.53 -14.45
CA THR A 18 -4.26 -7.46 -13.49
C THR A 18 -3.27 -6.33 -13.76
N ALA A 19 -3.71 -5.33 -14.50
CA ALA A 19 -3.04 -4.06 -14.56
C ALA A 19 -2.98 -3.50 -13.13
N ALA A 20 -1.81 -3.61 -12.47
CA ALA A 20 -1.54 -2.95 -11.22
C ALA A 20 -1.56 -1.44 -11.49
N GLY A 21 -2.74 -0.83 -11.35
CA GLY A 21 -2.90 0.61 -11.43
C GLY A 21 -2.07 1.32 -10.35
N PRO A 22 -1.75 2.61 -10.53
CA PRO A 22 -1.06 3.37 -9.50
C PRO A 22 -1.90 3.31 -8.24
N ALA A 23 -1.36 2.69 -7.20
CA ALA A 23 -2.03 2.53 -5.94
C ALA A 23 -2.07 3.90 -5.26
N LEU A 24 -3.13 4.66 -5.55
CA LEU A 24 -3.47 5.86 -4.81
C LEU A 24 -4.02 5.43 -3.45
N ALA A 25 -3.59 6.12 -2.39
CA ALA A 25 -4.12 5.86 -1.05
C ALA A 25 -5.65 5.99 -1.06
N VAL A 26 -6.35 4.89 -0.81
CA VAL A 26 -7.82 4.86 -0.89
C VAL A 26 -8.37 5.71 0.27
N PRO A 27 -9.16 6.77 -0.01
CA PRO A 27 -9.81 7.54 1.05
C PRO A 27 -10.73 6.63 1.89
N GLY A 28 -10.68 6.78 3.22
CA GLY A 28 -11.56 6.05 4.12
C GLY A 28 -11.09 4.67 4.61
N ASP A 29 -9.93 4.16 4.16
CA ASP A 29 -9.37 2.94 4.75
C ASP A 29 -9.22 3.07 6.28
N PRO A 30 -9.61 2.04 7.06
CA PRO A 30 -9.32 2.00 8.48
C PRO A 30 -7.80 1.96 8.70
N MET A 31 -7.34 2.58 9.78
CA MET A 31 -5.91 2.69 10.11
C MET A 31 -5.65 2.10 11.52
N PRO A 32 -5.78 0.77 11.70
CA PRO A 32 -5.73 0.15 13.03
C PRO A 32 -4.34 0.10 13.64
N GLY A 33 -3.30 -0.10 12.84
CA GLY A 33 -1.93 -0.21 13.32
C GLY A 33 -1.26 1.14 13.33
N CYS A 34 -0.96 1.68 14.51
CA CYS A 34 -0.29 2.97 14.65
C CYS A 34 0.95 2.89 15.55
N GLU A 35 2.01 3.57 15.15
CA GLU A 35 3.26 3.66 15.89
C GLU A 35 3.77 5.10 15.92
N THR A 36 4.19 5.56 17.09
CA THR A 36 4.82 6.88 17.26
C THR A 36 6.32 6.79 17.04
N GLN A 37 6.82 7.63 16.15
CA GLN A 37 8.23 7.85 15.86
C GLN A 37 8.63 9.27 16.27
N VAL A 38 9.93 9.55 16.32
CA VAL A 38 10.48 10.81 16.87
C VAL A 38 9.86 12.07 16.24
N PHE A 39 9.54 12.03 14.94
CA PHE A 39 9.05 13.19 14.21
C PHE A 39 7.58 13.10 13.79
N ALA A 40 6.95 11.95 14.03
CA ALA A 40 5.67 11.64 13.41
C ALA A 40 4.95 10.45 14.06
N ASN A 41 3.63 10.44 13.94
CA ASN A 41 2.89 9.19 14.03
C ASN A 41 2.75 8.56 12.65
N TRP A 42 2.96 7.25 12.60
CA TRP A 42 2.71 6.43 11.43
C TRP A 42 1.51 5.53 11.71
N CYS A 43 0.61 5.41 10.75
CA CYS A 43 -0.41 4.39 10.82
C CYS A 43 -0.49 3.64 9.49
N ASP A 44 -0.80 2.35 9.57
CA ASP A 44 -1.06 1.49 8.43
C ASP A 44 -2.53 1.03 8.44
N GLY A 45 -3.08 0.95 7.24
CA GLY A 45 -4.33 0.25 6.97
C GLY A 45 -4.05 -1.22 6.64
N PRO A 46 -5.08 -2.08 6.61
CA PRO A 46 -4.90 -3.50 6.34
C PRO A 46 -4.12 -3.80 5.06
N ILE A 47 -3.35 -4.90 5.10
CA ILE A 47 -2.73 -5.47 3.91
C ILE A 47 -3.82 -5.96 2.96
N ARG A 48 -3.75 -5.53 1.70
CA ARG A 48 -4.65 -5.91 0.61
C ARG A 48 -4.26 -7.27 0.02
N GLU A 49 -5.13 -7.81 -0.84
CA GLU A 49 -4.90 -9.08 -1.55
C GLU A 49 -3.61 -9.08 -2.39
N ASP A 50 -3.18 -7.93 -2.90
CA ASP A 50 -1.94 -7.76 -3.68
C ASP A 50 -0.70 -7.56 -2.80
N GLY A 51 -0.84 -7.63 -1.48
CA GLY A 51 0.23 -7.42 -0.51
C GLY A 51 0.57 -5.94 -0.25
N SER A 52 -0.14 -5.01 -0.90
CA SER A 52 0.04 -3.58 -0.65
C SER A 52 -0.77 -3.12 0.56
N TRP A 53 -0.34 -2.03 1.19
CA TRP A 53 -1.12 -1.40 2.25
C TRP A 53 -1.05 0.12 2.15
N LYS A 54 -2.03 0.77 2.75
CA LYS A 54 -2.01 2.23 2.88
C LYS A 54 -1.23 2.59 4.13
N ARG A 55 -0.32 3.54 4.01
CA ARG A 55 0.41 4.14 5.11
C ARG A 55 0.14 5.63 5.18
N CYS A 56 -0.15 6.13 6.37
CA CYS A 56 -0.28 7.55 6.63
C CYS A 56 0.81 8.03 7.60
N LEU A 57 1.46 9.11 7.21
CA LEU A 57 2.34 9.94 8.02
C LEU A 57 1.52 11.08 8.61
N PHE A 58 1.64 11.29 9.92
CA PHE A 58 1.19 12.47 10.63
C PHE A 58 2.40 13.13 11.29
N ALA A 59 3.09 14.00 10.55
CA ALA A 59 4.27 14.71 11.04
C ALA A 59 3.86 15.83 12.00
N HIS A 60 4.58 15.92 13.11
CA HIS A 60 4.33 16.94 14.12
C HIS A 60 4.82 18.31 13.65
N GLY A 61 4.14 19.37 14.09
CA GLY A 61 4.65 20.73 13.90
C GLY A 61 5.95 20.91 14.68
N GLN A 62 6.90 21.63 14.09
CA GLN A 62 8.22 21.86 14.68
C GLN A 62 8.51 23.36 14.75
N TYR A 63 9.21 23.78 15.79
CA TYR A 63 9.76 25.11 15.91
C TYR A 63 11.25 25.03 16.18
N GLY A 64 12.06 25.67 15.35
CA GLY A 64 13.52 25.64 15.44
C GLY A 64 14.15 26.79 14.66
N GLY A 65 15.23 27.37 15.19
CA GLY A 65 15.96 28.45 14.51
C GLY A 65 15.13 29.71 14.23
N GLY A 66 14.04 29.94 14.98
CA GLY A 66 13.13 31.07 14.74
C GLY A 66 12.06 30.81 13.68
N VAL A 67 11.98 29.60 13.12
CA VAL A 67 11.02 29.22 12.07
C VAL A 67 10.05 28.17 12.59
N TYR A 68 8.77 28.37 12.29
CA TYR A 68 7.72 27.39 12.54
C TYR A 68 7.45 26.57 11.26
N THR A 69 7.50 25.25 11.40
CA THR A 69 7.07 24.30 10.37
C THR A 69 5.74 23.69 10.82
N PRO A 70 4.64 23.90 10.08
CA PRO A 70 3.34 23.35 10.46
C PRO A 70 3.33 21.82 10.33
N PRO A 71 2.45 21.13 11.10
CA PRO A 71 2.25 19.69 10.93
C PRO A 71 1.75 19.37 9.52
N VAL A 72 2.12 18.20 9.01
CA VAL A 72 1.65 17.71 7.71
C VAL A 72 1.11 16.30 7.84
N GLN A 73 0.08 16.01 7.04
CA GLN A 73 -0.46 14.67 6.89
C GLN A 73 -0.26 14.23 5.44
N ASN A 74 0.26 13.02 5.26
CA ASN A 74 0.41 12.43 3.93
C ASN A 74 0.13 10.94 3.97
N CYS A 75 -0.72 10.45 3.06
CA CYS A 75 -1.00 9.03 2.93
C CYS A 75 -0.57 8.53 1.56
N PHE A 76 0.04 7.35 1.51
CA PHE A 76 0.54 6.73 0.29
C PHE A 76 0.40 5.21 0.38
N ILE A 77 0.52 4.53 -0.75
CA ILE A 77 0.53 3.07 -0.78
C ILE A 77 1.96 2.55 -0.71
N VAL A 78 2.17 1.60 0.16
CA VAL A 78 3.37 0.77 0.19
C VAL A 78 3.10 -0.49 -0.65
N PRO A 79 3.88 -0.75 -1.72
CA PRO A 79 3.62 -1.88 -2.63
C PRO A 79 3.97 -3.27 -2.10
N GLY A 80 4.43 -3.38 -0.84
CA GLY A 80 4.90 -4.61 -0.21
C GLY A 80 6.08 -4.37 0.74
N PRO A 81 6.41 -5.33 1.62
CA PRO A 81 7.45 -5.19 2.65
C PRO A 81 8.84 -4.89 2.08
N ASP A 82 9.16 -5.47 0.93
CA ASP A 82 10.47 -5.27 0.27
C ASP A 82 10.55 -3.98 -0.56
N ARG A 83 9.43 -3.24 -0.63
CA ARG A 83 9.27 -2.03 -1.47
C ARG A 83 8.79 -0.82 -0.67
N ILE A 84 9.10 -0.80 0.64
CA ILE A 84 8.87 0.37 1.47
C ILE A 84 9.77 1.51 0.96
N PRO A 85 9.20 2.67 0.60
CA PRO A 85 9.99 3.82 0.20
C PRO A 85 11.02 4.21 1.28
N PRO A 86 12.26 4.58 0.92
CA PRO A 86 13.28 4.97 1.91
C PRO A 86 12.98 6.31 2.59
N LEU A 87 12.00 7.04 2.08
CA LEU A 87 11.50 8.31 2.61
C LEU A 87 9.97 8.26 2.67
N PRO A 88 9.34 8.92 3.65
CA PRO A 88 9.90 9.88 4.61
C PRO A 88 10.84 9.31 5.69
N LEU A 89 11.73 10.14 6.25
CA LEU A 89 12.65 9.74 7.31
C LEU A 89 11.91 9.25 8.57
N GLY A 90 12.44 8.21 9.20
CA GLY A 90 11.86 7.62 10.42
C GLY A 90 10.60 6.79 10.15
N GLN A 91 10.34 6.41 8.90
CA GLN A 91 9.31 5.46 8.55
C GLN A 91 9.67 4.04 9.02
N PRO A 92 8.74 3.30 9.65
CA PRO A 92 8.97 1.90 10.01
C PRO A 92 9.24 1.00 8.78
N PRO A 93 10.25 0.10 8.82
CA PRO A 93 10.61 -0.77 7.71
C PRO A 93 9.76 -2.05 7.63
N TYR A 94 8.57 -2.06 8.25
CA TYR A 94 7.63 -3.18 8.33
C TYR A 94 6.20 -2.65 8.32
N HIS A 95 5.19 -3.51 8.08
CA HIS A 95 3.77 -3.17 8.26
C HIS A 95 3.41 -3.04 9.75
N ILE A 96 2.64 -2.02 10.11
CA ILE A 96 2.18 -1.78 11.49
C ILE A 96 0.80 -2.44 11.66
N ASP A 97 0.67 -3.37 12.61
CA ASP A 97 -0.57 -4.12 12.87
C ASP A 97 -1.49 -3.46 13.92
#